data_AF-A0AAV6EFK2-F1
#
_entry.id   AF-A0AAV6EFK2-F1
#
_cell.length_a   1.000
_cell.length_b   1.000
_cell.length_c   1.000
_cell.angle_alpha   90.00
_cell.angle_beta   90.00
_cell.angle_gamma   90.00
#
_symmetry.space_group_name_H-M   'P 1'
#
loop_
_entity.id
_entity.type
_entity.pdbx_description
1 polymer ?
#
loop_
_entity_poly.entity_id
_entity_poly.type
_entity_poly.pdbx_seq_one_letter_code
_entity_poly.pdbx_strand_id
1 'polypeptide(L)'
;MIRELLIIDFIKPFLDIKEVKTGNEIYEFFKSICGKNDFNSLYILNFIYKFICSDEVSKRKSSAREFEDLFSVLFGGIVTDTQNRKNLQYEVSEFFANVKDKIAGNKREKADIIFPNGYALSLKTLIAENKEINMGSFEKKVLFDGLGLESFLTERKNNSGIGLGSIPQFTKLLEVLKTAKKSEIFYERFRQMTKFIYGDDLLVAIKENDKLTLNFFSGNEIFEIFSSFCQNTDLTKIINRYEGNSLRIDRDTLLKFCKKVVVLKFDRLQNSVLELINEFDTTLHKNYARYFNGDKNVKNETLQILKDLFENFDNRLKNA
;
A
#
# COMPACT_ATOMS: atom_id res chain seq x y z
N MET A 1 -0.98 -1.54 19.30
CA MET A 1 -0.76 -2.67 18.37
C MET A 1 -1.86 -3.68 18.61
N ILE A 2 -2.53 -4.13 17.55
CA ILE A 2 -3.59 -5.15 17.66
C ILE A 2 -2.95 -6.48 18.09
N ARG A 3 -3.63 -7.26 18.95
CA ARG A 3 -3.07 -8.47 19.57
C ARG A 3 -2.61 -9.50 18.54
N GLU A 4 -3.32 -9.59 17.43
CA GLU A 4 -3.05 -10.52 16.34
C GLU A 4 -1.72 -10.23 15.64
N LEU A 5 -1.24 -8.98 15.65
CA LEU A 5 0.11 -8.65 15.17
C LEU A 5 1.21 -9.23 16.08
N LEU A 6 0.96 -9.41 17.37
CA LEU A 6 1.92 -10.08 18.27
C LEU A 6 2.08 -11.56 17.91
N ILE A 7 0.99 -12.20 17.47
CA ILE A 7 1.03 -13.58 17.01
C ILE A 7 1.79 -13.66 15.68
N ILE A 8 1.58 -12.70 14.77
CA ILE A 8 2.36 -12.62 13.52
C ILE A 8 3.86 -12.44 13.81
N ASP A 9 4.22 -11.56 14.75
CA ASP A 9 5.62 -11.37 15.17
C ASP A 9 6.20 -12.66 15.77
N PHE A 10 5.41 -13.39 16.57
CA PHE A 10 5.81 -14.67 17.13
C PHE A 10 6.04 -15.75 16.05
N ILE A 11 5.19 -15.83 15.01
CA ILE A 11 5.34 -16.84 13.96
C ILE A 11 6.35 -16.43 12.86
N LYS A 12 6.79 -15.17 12.85
CA LYS A 12 7.74 -14.61 11.88
C LYS A 12 9.00 -15.46 11.66
N PRO A 13 9.67 -16.00 12.70
CA PRO A 13 10.86 -16.84 12.50
C PRO A 13 10.60 -18.13 11.70
N PHE A 14 9.34 -18.56 11.61
CA PHE A 14 8.93 -19.77 10.90
C PHE A 14 8.45 -19.51 9.46
N LEU A 15 8.48 -18.25 9.01
CA LEU A 15 7.90 -17.81 7.73
C LEU A 15 8.89 -17.72 6.56
N ASP A 16 10.13 -18.22 6.70
CA ASP A 16 11.21 -18.14 5.69
C ASP A 16 11.30 -16.76 4.98
N ILE A 17 11.14 -15.69 5.77
CA ILE A 17 11.12 -14.33 5.27
C ILE A 17 12.55 -13.88 5.01
N LYS A 18 12.86 -13.65 3.74
CA LYS A 18 14.15 -13.08 3.32
C LYS A 18 14.24 -11.61 3.69
N GLU A 19 15.46 -11.13 3.87
CA GLU A 19 15.74 -9.70 4.02
C GLU A 19 15.19 -8.93 2.81
N VAL A 20 14.34 -7.93 3.05
CA VAL A 20 13.71 -7.15 1.99
C VAL A 20 14.69 -6.11 1.46
N LYS A 21 15.12 -6.29 0.20
CA LYS A 21 16.00 -5.34 -0.52
C LYS A 21 15.24 -4.57 -1.60
N THR A 22 14.16 -5.15 -2.10
CA THR A 22 13.29 -4.59 -3.13
C THR A 22 11.84 -5.04 -2.91
N GLY A 23 10.91 -4.56 -3.74
CA GLY A 23 9.54 -5.10 -3.76
C GLY A 23 9.46 -6.58 -4.14
N ASN A 24 10.52 -7.19 -4.69
CA ASN A 24 10.50 -8.59 -5.12
C ASN A 24 10.44 -9.58 -3.97
N GLU A 25 11.17 -9.34 -2.88
CA GLU A 25 11.15 -10.26 -1.75
C GLU A 25 9.76 -10.32 -1.11
N ILE A 26 9.07 -9.17 -1.05
CA ILE A 26 7.68 -9.07 -0.60
C ILE A 26 6.74 -9.79 -1.58
N TYR A 27 6.92 -9.56 -2.89
CA TYR A 27 6.15 -10.24 -3.93
C TYR A 27 6.28 -11.77 -3.84
N GLU A 28 7.51 -12.29 -3.76
CA GLU A 28 7.76 -13.73 -3.67
C GLU A 28 7.23 -14.32 -2.36
N PHE A 29 7.31 -13.59 -1.24
CA PHE A 29 6.69 -14.00 0.01
C PHE A 29 5.18 -14.20 -0.15
N PHE A 30 4.46 -13.17 -0.64
CA PHE A 30 3.01 -13.25 -0.80
C PHE A 30 2.59 -14.30 -1.84
N LYS A 31 3.37 -14.44 -2.90
CA LYS A 31 3.17 -15.50 -3.89
C LYS A 31 3.37 -16.89 -3.28
N SER A 32 4.32 -17.05 -2.36
CA SER A 32 4.55 -18.33 -1.68
C SER A 32 3.38 -18.72 -0.78
N ILE A 33 2.74 -17.78 -0.07
CA ILE A 33 1.63 -18.11 0.83
C ILE A 33 0.32 -18.37 0.07
N CYS A 34 0.14 -17.84 -1.17
CA CYS A 34 -1.02 -18.13 -2.01
C CYS A 34 -1.29 -19.63 -2.19
N GLY A 35 -0.22 -20.44 -2.28
CA GLY A 35 -0.30 -21.86 -2.59
C GLY A 35 -0.13 -22.79 -1.40
N LYS A 36 0.25 -22.28 -0.24
CA LYS A 36 0.53 -23.12 0.93
C LYS A 36 -0.71 -23.36 1.78
N ASN A 37 -0.83 -24.55 2.36
CA ASN A 37 -1.91 -24.92 3.29
C ASN A 37 -1.38 -25.19 4.70
N ASP A 38 -0.37 -24.42 5.11
CA ASP A 38 0.20 -24.49 6.45
C ASP A 38 -0.41 -23.43 7.38
N PHE A 39 -0.27 -23.66 8.69
CA PHE A 39 -0.75 -22.76 9.73
C PHE A 39 -0.33 -21.31 9.51
N ASN A 40 0.95 -21.06 9.26
CA ASN A 40 1.52 -19.71 9.25
C ASN A 40 0.95 -18.92 8.05
N SER A 41 0.91 -19.56 6.89
CA SER A 41 0.34 -18.99 5.66
C SER A 41 -1.15 -18.67 5.85
N LEU A 42 -1.91 -19.61 6.39
CA LEU A 42 -3.34 -19.41 6.67
C LEU A 42 -3.55 -18.29 7.70
N TYR A 43 -2.75 -18.23 8.77
CA TYR A 43 -2.87 -17.21 9.81
C TYR A 43 -2.70 -15.79 9.24
N ILE A 44 -1.70 -15.58 8.38
CA ILE A 44 -1.51 -14.30 7.68
C ILE A 44 -2.72 -13.96 6.82
N LEU A 45 -3.22 -14.92 6.02
CA LEU A 45 -4.38 -14.71 5.16
C LEU A 45 -5.63 -14.35 5.99
N ASN A 46 -5.83 -15.00 7.13
CA ASN A 46 -6.92 -14.71 8.05
C ASN A 46 -6.81 -13.32 8.69
N PHE A 47 -5.59 -12.90 9.06
CA PHE A 47 -5.37 -11.53 9.51
C PHE A 47 -5.75 -10.53 8.43
N ILE A 48 -5.28 -10.74 7.19
CA ILE A 48 -5.57 -9.87 6.06
C ILE A 48 -7.09 -9.81 5.79
N TYR A 49 -7.78 -10.93 5.83
CA TYR A 49 -9.23 -10.96 5.68
C TYR A 49 -9.90 -10.16 6.81
N LYS A 50 -9.66 -10.52 8.07
CA LYS A 50 -10.39 -9.97 9.23
C LYS A 50 -10.15 -8.48 9.44
N PHE A 51 -8.93 -8.00 9.29
CA PHE A 51 -8.53 -6.64 9.65
C PHE A 51 -8.41 -5.69 8.46
N ILE A 52 -8.19 -6.23 7.25
CA ILE A 52 -7.94 -5.37 6.07
C ILE A 52 -9.09 -5.46 5.06
N CYS A 53 -9.59 -6.66 4.73
CA CYS A 53 -10.42 -6.85 3.54
C CYS A 53 -11.92 -7.09 3.78
N SER A 54 -12.32 -7.60 4.94
CA SER A 54 -13.72 -7.90 5.22
C SER A 54 -14.61 -6.66 5.04
N ASP A 55 -15.86 -6.86 4.62
CA ASP A 55 -16.80 -5.75 4.37
C ASP A 55 -16.98 -4.83 5.60
N GLU A 56 -16.83 -5.38 6.80
CA GLU A 56 -16.94 -4.64 8.05
C GLU A 56 -15.78 -3.65 8.28
N VAL A 57 -14.59 -3.94 7.73
CA VAL A 57 -13.35 -3.18 8.02
C VAL A 57 -12.76 -2.49 6.80
N SER A 58 -13.05 -2.96 5.58
CA SER A 58 -12.40 -2.53 4.34
C SER A 58 -12.55 -1.03 4.07
N LYS A 59 -13.64 -0.41 4.52
CA LYS A 59 -13.90 1.04 4.37
C LYS A 59 -13.32 1.89 5.51
N ARG A 60 -12.82 1.28 6.58
CA ARG A 60 -12.25 1.99 7.74
C ARG A 60 -10.88 2.56 7.37
N LYS A 61 -10.59 3.78 7.81
CA LYS A 61 -9.26 4.39 7.66
C LYS A 61 -8.18 3.58 8.38
N SER A 62 -8.53 2.92 9.50
CA SER A 62 -7.59 2.09 10.27
C SER A 62 -7.08 0.88 9.49
N SER A 63 -7.86 0.31 8.56
CA SER A 63 -7.45 -0.86 7.77
C SER A 63 -6.17 -0.62 6.95
N ALA A 64 -5.94 0.61 6.46
CA ALA A 64 -4.72 0.97 5.76
C ALA A 64 -3.52 0.97 6.71
N ARG A 65 -3.70 1.52 7.92
CA ARG A 65 -2.67 1.53 8.95
C ARG A 65 -2.34 0.13 9.46
N GLU A 66 -3.37 -0.70 9.64
CA GLU A 66 -3.22 -2.11 10.05
C GLU A 66 -2.43 -2.91 8.99
N PHE A 67 -2.58 -2.56 7.71
CA PHE A 67 -1.79 -3.15 6.62
C PHE A 67 -0.33 -2.69 6.64
N GLU A 68 -0.06 -1.41 6.94
CA GLU A 68 1.31 -0.91 7.13
C GLU A 68 2.00 -1.58 8.33
N ASP A 69 1.29 -1.69 9.46
CA ASP A 69 1.81 -2.34 10.67
C ASP A 69 2.07 -3.84 10.41
N LEU A 70 1.21 -4.52 9.64
CA LEU A 70 1.44 -5.91 9.21
C LEU A 70 2.76 -6.05 8.43
N PHE A 71 2.99 -5.18 7.45
CA PHE A 71 4.23 -5.20 6.67
C PHE A 71 5.46 -4.90 7.54
N SER A 72 5.34 -3.94 8.46
CA SER A 72 6.40 -3.60 9.41
C SER A 72 6.77 -4.82 10.26
N VAL A 73 5.78 -5.52 10.82
CA VAL A 73 5.98 -6.73 11.62
C VAL A 73 6.58 -7.86 10.77
N LEU A 74 5.97 -8.21 9.64
CA LEU A 74 6.41 -9.32 8.80
C LEU A 74 7.83 -9.12 8.27
N PHE A 75 8.13 -7.94 7.76
CA PHE A 75 9.35 -7.70 6.99
C PHE A 75 10.42 -6.90 7.75
N GLY A 76 10.14 -6.46 8.97
CA GLY A 76 11.09 -5.71 9.80
C GLY A 76 11.33 -4.26 9.35
N GLY A 77 10.39 -3.68 8.59
CA GLY A 77 10.41 -2.26 8.24
C GLY A 77 9.83 -1.39 9.36
N ILE A 78 10.07 -0.09 9.31
CA ILE A 78 9.50 0.88 10.25
C ILE A 78 8.51 1.78 9.50
N VAL A 79 7.33 1.97 10.06
CA VAL A 79 6.32 2.86 9.48
C VAL A 79 6.75 4.31 9.67
N THR A 80 6.79 5.09 8.59
CA THR A 80 7.46 6.41 8.57
C THR A 80 6.83 7.43 9.51
N ASP A 81 5.52 7.38 9.72
CA ASP A 81 4.78 8.23 10.67
C ASP A 81 5.23 8.08 12.14
N THR A 82 5.98 7.02 12.47
CA THR A 82 6.46 6.75 13.82
C THR A 82 7.88 7.25 14.10
N GLN A 83 8.59 7.77 13.09
CA GLN A 83 9.97 8.22 13.24
C GLN A 83 10.12 9.74 13.40
N ASN A 84 11.07 10.15 14.24
CA ASN A 84 11.57 11.52 14.27
C ASN A 84 12.31 11.82 12.95
N ARG A 85 11.77 12.78 12.21
CA ARG A 85 12.23 13.13 10.86
C ARG A 85 13.66 13.64 10.89
N LYS A 86 14.57 12.96 10.16
CA LYS A 86 15.94 13.45 9.90
C LYS A 86 16.02 14.09 8.51
N ASN A 87 16.87 15.10 8.37
CA ASN A 87 17.19 15.67 7.06
C ASN A 87 18.11 14.71 6.33
N LEU A 88 17.64 14.21 5.19
CA LEU A 88 18.42 13.36 4.30
C LEU A 88 19.07 14.25 3.24
N GLN A 89 20.34 13.98 2.94
CA GLN A 89 21.03 14.64 1.83
C GLN A 89 20.62 13.93 0.54
N TYR A 90 19.91 14.65 -0.33
CA TYR A 90 19.51 14.16 -1.64
C TYR A 90 20.23 14.92 -2.74
N GLU A 91 20.33 14.33 -3.93
CA GLU A 91 20.65 15.06 -5.16
C GLU A 91 19.37 15.26 -5.97
N VAL A 92 19.15 16.50 -6.43
CA VAL A 92 18.03 16.84 -7.29
C VAL A 92 18.57 17.47 -8.57
N SER A 93 17.81 17.36 -9.66
CA SER A 93 18.12 18.09 -10.90
C SER A 93 18.27 19.59 -10.64
N GLU A 94 19.10 20.27 -11.44
CA GLU A 94 19.39 21.71 -11.31
C GLU A 94 18.11 22.56 -11.29
N PHE A 95 17.09 22.16 -12.06
CA PHE A 95 15.75 22.78 -12.05
C PHE A 95 15.13 22.93 -10.66
N PHE A 96 15.53 22.06 -9.72
CA PHE A 96 14.97 21.97 -8.38
C PHE A 96 15.96 22.38 -7.29
N ALA A 97 17.15 22.88 -7.62
CA ALA A 97 18.17 23.23 -6.64
C ALA A 97 17.64 24.19 -5.56
N ASN A 98 16.86 25.21 -5.98
CA ASN A 98 16.29 26.23 -5.08
C ASN A 98 15.07 25.76 -4.28
N VAL A 99 14.52 24.58 -4.61
CA VAL A 99 13.34 23.98 -3.95
C VAL A 99 13.62 22.56 -3.46
N LYS A 100 14.91 22.21 -3.35
CA LYS A 100 15.40 20.87 -3.04
C LYS A 100 14.76 20.31 -1.77
N ASP A 101 14.74 21.09 -0.69
CA ASP A 101 14.18 20.65 0.59
C ASP A 101 12.69 20.36 0.50
N LYS A 102 11.97 21.09 -0.34
CA LYS A 102 10.53 20.90 -0.57
C LYS A 102 10.26 19.60 -1.31
N ILE A 103 10.98 19.33 -2.40
CA ILE A 103 10.81 18.08 -3.16
C ILE A 103 11.32 16.88 -2.36
N ALA A 104 12.42 17.03 -1.62
CA ALA A 104 12.90 16.03 -0.67
C ALA A 104 11.87 15.74 0.43
N GLY A 105 11.13 16.76 0.89
CA GLY A 105 9.95 16.60 1.74
C GLY A 105 8.92 15.67 1.12
N ASN A 106 8.51 15.94 -0.13
CA ASN A 106 7.52 15.12 -0.84
C ASN A 106 7.95 13.66 -1.00
N LYS A 107 9.23 13.40 -1.35
CA LYS A 107 9.76 12.04 -1.46
C LYS A 107 9.67 11.31 -0.11
N ARG A 108 10.05 11.97 0.98
CA ARG A 108 9.97 11.39 2.33
C ARG A 108 8.53 11.10 2.76
N GLU A 109 7.61 12.02 2.49
CA GLU A 109 6.17 11.84 2.79
C GLU A 109 5.53 10.71 1.99
N LYS A 110 6.15 10.28 0.89
CA LYS A 110 5.63 9.23 0.03
C LYS A 110 5.92 7.82 0.55
N ALA A 111 7.05 7.65 1.25
CA ALA A 111 7.43 6.37 1.81
C ALA A 111 6.52 6.05 3.00
N ASP A 112 5.83 4.92 2.96
CA ASP A 112 4.97 4.47 4.04
C ASP A 112 5.78 3.52 4.97
N ILE A 113 6.74 2.76 4.43
CA ILE A 113 7.64 1.87 5.17
C ILE A 113 9.09 2.07 4.74
N ILE A 114 10.01 2.15 5.72
CA ILE A 114 11.46 2.20 5.50
C ILE A 114 12.12 0.99 6.17
N PHE A 115 12.94 0.27 5.41
CA PHE A 115 13.68 -0.91 5.85
C PHE A 115 15.07 -0.56 6.38
N PRO A 116 15.70 -1.42 7.21
CA PRO A 116 17.00 -1.12 7.83
C PRO A 116 18.13 -0.82 6.84
N ASN A 117 18.06 -1.40 5.63
CA ASN A 117 19.01 -1.18 4.54
C ASN A 117 18.73 0.10 3.72
N GLY A 118 17.73 0.90 4.11
CA GLY A 118 17.36 2.15 3.44
C GLY A 118 16.41 1.97 2.25
N TYR A 119 16.04 0.74 1.89
CA TYR A 119 14.94 0.52 0.94
C TYR A 119 13.65 1.11 1.51
N ALA A 120 12.87 1.77 0.66
CA ALA A 120 11.61 2.41 1.02
C ALA A 120 10.49 1.89 0.12
N LEU A 121 9.31 1.73 0.69
CA LEU A 121 8.12 1.24 0.01
C LEU A 121 6.97 2.18 0.29
N SER A 122 6.27 2.59 -0.76
CA SER A 122 4.96 3.22 -0.63
C SER A 122 3.85 2.18 -0.75
N LEU A 123 2.91 2.21 0.19
CA LEU A 123 1.72 1.38 0.24
C LEU A 123 0.50 2.24 -0.09
N LYS A 124 -0.35 1.74 -1.00
CA LYS A 124 -1.64 2.35 -1.33
C LYS A 124 -2.73 1.29 -1.26
N THR A 125 -3.57 1.40 -0.24
CA THR A 125 -4.64 0.45 0.04
C THR A 125 -5.98 1.05 -0.38
N LEU A 126 -6.66 0.40 -1.33
CA LEU A 126 -7.88 0.87 -1.98
C LEU A 126 -8.99 -0.15 -1.82
N ILE A 127 -10.25 0.29 -1.80
CA ILE A 127 -11.39 -0.60 -2.06
C ILE A 127 -11.61 -0.73 -3.57
N ALA A 128 -12.24 -1.82 -4.02
CA ALA A 128 -12.45 -2.11 -5.43
C ALA A 128 -13.16 -1.00 -6.23
N GLU A 129 -14.06 -0.25 -5.59
CA GLU A 129 -14.81 0.84 -6.22
C GLU A 129 -13.97 2.11 -6.41
N ASN A 130 -12.88 2.28 -5.65
CA ASN A 130 -12.03 3.47 -5.74
C ASN A 130 -11.18 3.43 -7.01
N LYS A 131 -11.59 4.18 -8.03
CA LYS A 131 -10.89 4.31 -9.31
C LYS A 131 -9.76 5.35 -9.33
N GLU A 132 -9.57 6.10 -8.25
CA GLU A 132 -8.55 7.14 -8.15
C GLU A 132 -7.49 6.78 -7.10
N ILE A 133 -6.21 6.98 -7.41
CA ILE A 133 -5.10 6.81 -6.47
C ILE A 133 -4.56 8.17 -6.05
N ASN A 134 -4.35 8.35 -4.74
CA ASN A 134 -3.52 9.45 -4.25
C ASN A 134 -2.03 9.13 -4.43
N MET A 135 -1.35 9.85 -5.30
CA MET A 135 0.09 9.72 -5.44
C MET A 135 0.85 10.58 -4.42
N GLY A 136 0.16 11.38 -3.62
CA GLY A 136 0.78 12.26 -2.62
C GLY A 136 1.32 13.55 -3.22
N SER A 137 2.09 14.28 -2.41
CA SER A 137 2.60 15.61 -2.71
C SER A 137 3.44 15.64 -4.00
N PHE A 138 3.00 16.46 -4.96
CA PHE A 138 3.59 16.70 -6.26
C PHE A 138 3.44 18.19 -6.61
N GLU A 139 4.52 18.94 -6.41
CA GLU A 139 4.46 20.40 -6.26
C GLU A 139 4.21 21.16 -7.57
N LYS A 140 2.93 21.40 -7.87
CA LYS A 140 2.48 22.14 -9.05
C LYS A 140 3.19 23.48 -9.25
N LYS A 141 3.40 24.28 -8.20
CA LYS A 141 4.07 25.59 -8.35
C LYS A 141 5.48 25.46 -8.91
N VAL A 142 6.20 24.41 -8.50
CA VAL A 142 7.56 24.14 -8.98
C VAL A 142 7.53 23.69 -10.45
N LEU A 143 6.57 22.86 -10.85
CA LEU A 143 6.45 22.42 -12.24
C LEU A 143 6.21 23.59 -13.20
N PHE A 144 5.32 24.50 -12.80
CA PHE A 144 4.86 25.61 -13.63
C PHE A 144 5.66 26.91 -13.45
N ASP A 145 6.71 26.92 -12.62
CA ASP A 145 7.48 28.12 -12.29
C ASP A 145 8.12 28.77 -13.53
N GLY A 146 7.99 30.09 -13.68
CA GLY A 146 8.49 30.84 -14.84
C GLY A 146 7.75 30.53 -16.16
N LEU A 147 6.66 29.73 -16.12
CA LEU A 147 5.86 29.46 -17.31
C LEU A 147 4.78 30.55 -17.53
N GLY A 148 4.52 31.43 -16.56
CA GLY A 148 3.54 32.52 -16.68
C GLY A 148 2.10 32.02 -16.58
N LEU A 149 1.88 30.94 -15.82
CA LEU A 149 0.61 30.23 -15.69
C LEU A 149 0.12 30.17 -14.24
N GLU A 150 0.69 30.99 -13.36
CA GLU A 150 0.48 30.97 -11.91
C GLU A 150 -1.00 31.19 -11.56
N SER A 151 -1.69 32.03 -12.33
CA SER A 151 -3.12 32.33 -12.19
C SER A 151 -4.04 31.13 -12.48
N PHE A 152 -3.52 30.09 -13.15
CA PHE A 152 -4.27 28.88 -13.51
C PHE A 152 -4.02 27.71 -12.53
N LEU A 153 -3.11 27.84 -11.56
CA LEU A 153 -2.70 26.75 -10.66
C LEU A 153 -3.66 26.50 -9.49
N THR A 154 -4.95 26.69 -9.71
CA THR A 154 -6.01 26.50 -8.71
C THR A 154 -6.91 25.32 -9.07
N GLU A 155 -7.57 24.74 -8.07
CA GLU A 155 -8.55 23.66 -8.30
C GLU A 155 -9.87 24.17 -8.89
N ARG A 156 -10.20 25.43 -8.62
CA ARG A 156 -11.42 26.05 -9.13
C ARG A 156 -11.18 26.50 -10.57
N LYS A 157 -12.18 26.25 -11.42
CA LYS A 157 -12.17 26.80 -12.77
C LYS A 157 -12.16 28.33 -12.70
N ASN A 158 -11.34 28.95 -13.54
CA ASN A 158 -11.49 30.37 -13.85
C ASN A 158 -12.63 30.57 -14.89
N ASN A 159 -12.87 31.82 -15.29
CA ASN A 159 -13.90 32.16 -16.29
C ASN A 159 -13.66 31.49 -17.66
N SER A 160 -12.41 31.11 -17.98
CA SER A 160 -12.03 30.39 -19.20
C SER A 160 -12.11 28.87 -19.07
N GLY A 161 -12.47 28.36 -17.89
CA GLY A 161 -12.55 26.94 -17.60
C GLY A 161 -11.18 26.24 -17.46
N ILE A 162 -10.10 27.00 -17.26
CA ILE A 162 -8.73 26.50 -17.06
C ILE A 162 -8.48 26.30 -15.56
N GLY A 163 -7.79 25.24 -15.20
CA GLY A 163 -7.47 24.89 -13.82
C GLY A 163 -6.83 23.51 -13.71
N LEU A 164 -6.73 23.00 -12.48
CA LEU A 164 -6.14 21.68 -12.20
C LEU A 164 -7.12 20.69 -11.54
N GLY A 165 -8.35 21.11 -11.25
CA GLY A 165 -9.29 20.33 -10.44
C GLY A 165 -9.99 19.18 -11.17
N SER A 166 -9.85 19.07 -12.49
CA SER A 166 -10.41 17.98 -13.29
C SER A 166 -9.71 17.81 -14.64
N ILE A 167 -9.96 16.67 -15.29
CA ILE A 167 -9.40 16.34 -16.61
C ILE A 167 -9.65 17.45 -17.65
N PRO A 168 -10.88 17.95 -17.88
CA PRO A 168 -11.11 19.00 -18.88
C PRO A 168 -10.37 20.31 -18.57
N GLN A 169 -10.25 20.67 -17.29
CA GLN A 169 -9.54 21.88 -16.87
C GLN A 169 -8.04 21.74 -17.13
N PHE A 170 -7.48 20.58 -16.78
CA PHE A 170 -6.06 20.29 -16.93
C PHE A 170 -5.68 20.18 -18.42
N THR A 171 -6.52 19.55 -19.26
CA THR A 171 -6.35 19.52 -20.71
C THR A 171 -6.18 20.92 -21.29
N LYS A 172 -7.08 21.85 -20.93
CA LYS A 172 -6.99 23.24 -21.40
C LYS A 172 -5.70 23.93 -20.95
N LEU A 173 -5.22 23.65 -19.73
CA LEU A 173 -3.95 24.20 -19.26
C LEU A 173 -2.75 23.67 -20.07
N LEU A 174 -2.77 22.38 -20.42
CA LEU A 174 -1.75 21.79 -21.30
C LEU A 174 -1.81 22.37 -22.73
N GLU A 175 -3.00 22.70 -23.23
CA GLU A 175 -3.16 23.41 -24.52
C GLU A 175 -2.58 24.84 -24.49
N VAL A 176 -2.74 25.55 -23.38
CA VAL A 176 -2.11 26.87 -23.18
C VAL A 176 -0.58 26.73 -23.18
N LEU A 177 -0.02 25.74 -22.49
CA LEU A 177 1.42 25.45 -22.53
C LEU A 177 1.92 25.17 -23.96
N LYS A 178 1.14 24.42 -24.74
CA LYS A 178 1.47 24.09 -26.13
C LYS A 178 1.47 25.33 -27.00
N THR A 179 0.44 26.17 -26.87
CA THR A 179 0.31 27.42 -27.62
C THR A 179 1.43 28.40 -27.27
N ALA A 180 1.83 28.45 -26.00
CA ALA A 180 2.95 29.26 -25.53
C ALA A 180 4.35 28.67 -25.85
N LYS A 181 4.43 27.51 -26.52
CA LYS A 181 5.68 26.76 -26.81
C LYS A 181 6.50 26.44 -25.55
N LYS A 182 5.84 26.20 -24.41
CA LYS A 182 6.46 25.87 -23.12
C LYS A 182 6.26 24.41 -22.67
N SER A 183 5.58 23.60 -23.48
CA SER A 183 5.27 22.20 -23.14
C SER A 183 6.51 21.35 -22.86
N GLU A 184 7.58 21.49 -23.65
CA GLU A 184 8.79 20.68 -23.51
C GLU A 184 9.44 20.87 -22.13
N ILE A 185 9.57 22.14 -21.68
CA ILE A 185 10.09 22.48 -20.35
C ILE A 185 9.23 21.87 -19.25
N PHE A 186 7.90 21.97 -19.39
CA PHE A 186 6.97 21.39 -18.42
C PHE A 186 7.10 19.86 -18.35
N TYR A 187 7.11 19.17 -19.49
CA TYR A 187 7.21 17.70 -19.53
C TYR A 187 8.54 17.20 -19.01
N GLU A 188 9.65 17.91 -19.30
CA GLU A 188 10.95 17.55 -18.74
C GLU A 188 10.97 17.69 -17.22
N ARG A 189 10.48 18.82 -16.68
CA ARG A 189 10.36 19.01 -15.22
C ARG A 189 9.45 17.96 -14.59
N PHE A 190 8.33 17.65 -15.24
CA PHE A 190 7.42 16.61 -14.76
C PHE A 190 8.15 15.27 -14.63
N ARG A 191 8.85 14.82 -15.69
CA ARG A 191 9.62 13.57 -15.67
C ARG A 191 10.68 13.54 -14.57
N GLN A 192 11.47 14.62 -14.42
CA GLN A 192 12.50 14.70 -13.39
C GLN A 192 11.90 14.66 -11.97
N MET A 193 10.77 15.34 -11.76
CA MET A 193 10.08 15.33 -10.47
C MET A 193 9.48 13.96 -10.16
N THR A 194 8.87 13.29 -11.16
CA THR A 194 8.39 11.91 -11.05
C THR A 194 9.52 10.96 -10.68
N LYS A 195 10.65 11.00 -11.39
CA LYS A 195 11.82 10.15 -11.13
C LYS A 195 12.32 10.28 -9.70
N PHE A 196 12.31 11.50 -9.18
CA PHE A 196 12.79 11.77 -7.83
C PHE A 196 11.77 11.36 -6.75
N ILE A 197 10.53 11.86 -6.83
CA ILE A 197 9.50 11.65 -5.81
C ILE A 197 9.01 10.19 -5.79
N TYR A 198 8.82 9.59 -6.96
CA TYR A 198 8.33 8.21 -7.10
C TYR A 198 9.46 7.23 -7.42
N GLY A 199 10.70 7.56 -7.03
CA GLY A 199 11.86 6.69 -7.23
C GLY A 199 11.87 5.44 -6.34
N ASP A 200 11.01 5.39 -5.32
CA ASP A 200 10.86 4.25 -4.42
C ASP A 200 9.72 3.34 -4.92
N ASP A 201 9.73 2.06 -4.55
CA ASP A 201 8.75 1.09 -5.02
C ASP A 201 7.34 1.41 -4.51
N LEU A 202 6.32 1.05 -5.30
CA LEU A 202 4.91 1.26 -5.00
C LEU A 202 4.17 -0.09 -5.00
N LEU A 203 3.44 -0.35 -3.92
CA LEU A 203 2.46 -1.42 -3.83
C LEU A 203 1.05 -0.83 -3.80
N VAL A 204 0.21 -1.26 -4.74
CA VAL A 204 -1.23 -0.94 -4.76
C VAL A 204 -2.02 -2.19 -4.38
N ALA A 205 -2.63 -2.16 -3.20
CA ALA A 205 -3.47 -3.22 -2.65
C ALA A 205 -4.95 -2.90 -2.91
N ILE A 206 -5.67 -3.78 -3.60
CA ILE A 206 -7.11 -3.64 -3.90
C ILE A 206 -7.87 -4.66 -3.06
N LYS A 207 -8.68 -4.14 -2.15
CA LYS A 207 -9.47 -4.89 -1.18
C LYS A 207 -10.82 -5.26 -1.76
N GLU A 208 -11.14 -6.53 -1.68
CA GLU A 208 -12.45 -7.12 -1.92
C GLU A 208 -12.74 -8.10 -0.77
N ASN A 209 -14.02 -8.36 -0.49
CA ASN A 209 -14.39 -9.22 0.63
C ASN A 209 -13.86 -10.66 0.47
N ASP A 210 -13.73 -11.15 -0.76
CA ASP A 210 -13.29 -12.50 -1.10
C ASP A 210 -11.78 -12.59 -1.40
N LYS A 211 -11.11 -11.46 -1.64
CA LYS A 211 -9.68 -11.44 -2.01
C LYS A 211 -8.97 -10.10 -1.77
N LEU A 212 -7.65 -10.16 -1.68
CA LEU A 212 -6.76 -9.00 -1.78
C LEU A 212 -5.89 -9.13 -3.04
N THR A 213 -5.93 -8.13 -3.92
CA THR A 213 -5.03 -8.06 -5.07
C THR A 213 -3.88 -7.10 -4.79
N LEU A 214 -2.66 -7.60 -4.78
CA LEU A 214 -1.42 -6.84 -4.58
C LEU A 214 -0.75 -6.59 -5.93
N ASN A 215 -0.60 -5.32 -6.31
CA ASN A 215 0.03 -4.90 -7.55
C ASN A 215 1.35 -4.19 -7.23
N PHE A 216 2.46 -4.72 -7.70
CA PHE A 216 3.80 -4.24 -7.39
C PHE A 216 4.37 -3.48 -8.58
N PHE A 217 4.94 -2.31 -8.29
CA PHE A 217 5.65 -1.47 -9.25
C PHE A 217 6.99 -1.07 -8.66
N SER A 218 8.06 -1.28 -9.41
CA SER A 218 9.33 -0.65 -9.09
C SER A 218 9.26 0.86 -9.32
N GLY A 219 10.07 1.64 -8.59
CA GLY A 219 10.16 3.09 -8.83
C GLY A 219 10.49 3.43 -10.29
N ASN A 220 11.33 2.60 -10.94
CA ASN A 220 11.64 2.74 -12.35
C ASN A 220 10.43 2.48 -13.26
N GLU A 221 9.61 1.46 -12.98
CA GLU A 221 8.38 1.22 -13.74
C GLU A 221 7.41 2.40 -13.64
N ILE A 222 7.25 2.99 -12.45
CA ILE A 222 6.42 4.20 -12.28
C ILE A 222 6.96 5.35 -13.14
N PHE A 223 8.28 5.59 -13.11
CA PHE A 223 8.90 6.62 -13.92
C PHE A 223 8.67 6.40 -15.43
N GLU A 224 8.86 5.18 -15.93
CA GLU A 224 8.66 4.85 -17.35
C GLU A 224 7.19 5.02 -17.78
N ILE A 225 6.23 4.62 -16.93
CA ILE A 225 4.80 4.82 -17.20
C ILE A 225 4.50 6.30 -17.39
N PHE A 226 4.83 7.15 -16.42
CA PHE A 226 4.60 8.60 -16.54
C PHE A 226 5.36 9.22 -17.70
N SER A 227 6.62 8.82 -17.93
CA SER A 227 7.42 9.31 -19.04
C SER A 227 6.81 9.01 -20.40
N SER A 228 6.17 7.84 -20.56
CA SER A 228 5.46 7.49 -21.80
C SER A 228 4.27 8.42 -22.07
N PHE A 229 3.53 8.82 -21.04
CA PHE A 229 2.43 9.80 -21.18
C PHE A 229 2.96 11.21 -21.46
N CYS A 230 4.12 11.59 -20.93
CA CYS A 230 4.77 12.85 -21.29
C CYS A 230 5.20 12.88 -22.76
N GLN A 231 5.82 11.81 -23.27
CA GLN A 231 6.28 11.71 -24.66
C GLN A 231 5.12 11.76 -25.66
N ASN A 232 4.00 11.10 -25.34
CA ASN A 232 2.78 11.14 -26.15
C ASN A 232 1.95 12.41 -25.95
N THR A 233 2.37 13.33 -25.07
CA THR A 233 1.63 14.55 -24.70
C THR A 233 0.21 14.31 -24.17
N ASP A 234 0.01 13.17 -23.53
CA ASP A 234 -1.30 12.61 -23.15
C ASP A 234 -1.42 12.44 -21.63
N LEU A 235 -0.79 13.31 -20.83
CA LEU A 235 -0.78 13.21 -19.36
C LEU A 235 -2.17 13.09 -18.73
N THR A 236 -3.21 13.67 -19.36
CA THR A 236 -4.60 13.61 -18.90
C THR A 236 -5.25 12.23 -19.04
N LYS A 237 -4.60 11.27 -19.74
CA LYS A 237 -5.04 9.87 -19.77
C LYS A 237 -4.76 9.13 -18.46
N ILE A 238 -3.77 9.58 -17.67
CA ILE A 238 -3.44 8.99 -16.37
C ILE A 238 -3.69 9.95 -15.21
N ILE A 239 -3.52 11.26 -15.39
CA ILE A 239 -3.75 12.26 -14.34
C ILE A 239 -5.21 12.72 -14.39
N ASN A 240 -5.93 12.47 -13.29
CA ASN A 240 -7.31 12.93 -13.13
C ASN A 240 -7.35 14.41 -12.75
N ARG A 241 -6.53 14.82 -11.77
CA ARG A 241 -6.51 16.18 -11.20
C ARG A 241 -5.34 16.38 -10.24
N TYR A 242 -5.14 17.64 -9.86
CA TYR A 242 -4.44 18.00 -8.62
C TYR A 242 -5.45 18.34 -7.53
N GLU A 243 -5.23 17.85 -6.31
CA GLU A 243 -5.98 18.21 -5.10
C GLU A 243 -4.98 18.78 -4.07
N GLY A 244 -5.06 20.07 -3.80
CA GLY A 244 -3.97 20.81 -3.16
C GLY A 244 -2.70 20.68 -4.00
N ASN A 245 -1.64 20.16 -3.39
CA ASN A 245 -0.42 19.75 -4.11
C ASN A 245 -0.37 18.24 -4.38
N SER A 246 -1.43 17.47 -4.10
CA SER A 246 -1.43 16.03 -4.35
C SER A 246 -1.83 15.69 -5.77
N LEU A 247 -1.07 14.81 -6.42
CA LEU A 247 -1.42 14.28 -7.73
C LEU A 247 -2.41 13.12 -7.57
N ARG A 248 -3.53 13.19 -8.29
CA ARG A 248 -4.56 12.14 -8.33
C ARG A 248 -4.57 11.48 -9.70
N ILE A 249 -4.46 10.15 -9.74
CA ILE A 249 -4.37 9.40 -11.00
C ILE A 249 -5.46 8.35 -11.15
N ASP A 250 -5.73 7.98 -12.40
CA ASP A 250 -6.61 6.87 -12.74
C ASP A 250 -5.94 5.53 -12.42
N ARG A 251 -6.56 4.80 -11.50
CA ARG A 251 -6.08 3.51 -11.01
C ARG A 251 -6.02 2.48 -12.13
N ASP A 252 -7.11 2.34 -12.88
CA ASP A 252 -7.23 1.27 -13.88
C ASP A 252 -6.22 1.46 -15.01
N THR A 253 -5.89 2.72 -15.35
CA THR A 253 -4.83 3.08 -16.30
C THR A 253 -3.45 2.71 -15.78
N LEU A 254 -3.12 3.01 -14.51
CA LEU A 254 -1.86 2.57 -13.91
C LEU A 254 -1.73 1.04 -13.93
N LEU A 255 -2.78 0.32 -13.53
CA LEU A 255 -2.77 -1.14 -13.39
C LEU A 255 -2.55 -1.89 -14.71
N LYS A 256 -2.91 -1.30 -15.86
CA LYS A 256 -2.62 -1.88 -17.19
C LYS A 256 -1.13 -2.13 -17.45
N PHE A 257 -0.26 -1.41 -16.74
CA PHE A 257 1.20 -1.54 -16.86
C PHE A 257 1.80 -2.47 -15.79
N CYS A 258 1.00 -2.96 -14.83
CA CYS A 258 1.51 -3.81 -13.76
C CYS A 258 1.82 -5.22 -14.29
N LYS A 259 3.06 -5.67 -14.08
CA LYS A 259 3.50 -7.02 -14.44
C LYS A 259 3.52 -8.00 -13.26
N LYS A 260 3.63 -7.48 -12.04
CA LYS A 260 3.76 -8.27 -10.81
C LYS A 260 2.50 -8.14 -9.98
N VAL A 261 1.66 -9.16 -10.08
CA VAL A 261 0.38 -9.24 -9.38
C VAL A 261 0.33 -10.49 -8.53
N VAL A 262 -0.14 -10.36 -7.29
CA VAL A 262 -0.48 -11.49 -6.41
C VAL A 262 -1.93 -11.34 -5.99
N VAL A 263 -2.70 -12.43 -6.10
CA VAL A 263 -4.10 -12.47 -5.65
C VAL A 263 -4.19 -13.41 -4.45
N LEU A 264 -4.43 -12.84 -3.27
CA LEU A 264 -4.68 -13.57 -2.04
C LEU A 264 -6.18 -13.86 -1.95
N LYS A 265 -6.60 -15.10 -2.22
CA LYS A 265 -8.01 -15.49 -2.08
C LYS A 265 -8.31 -15.99 -0.67
N PHE A 266 -9.49 -15.63 -0.14
CA PHE A 266 -9.91 -15.98 1.21
C PHE A 266 -10.88 -17.17 1.28
N ASP A 267 -11.29 -17.71 0.12
CA ASP A 267 -12.07 -18.95 0.01
C ASP A 267 -11.40 -20.12 0.77
N ARG A 268 -10.07 -20.19 0.71
CA ARG A 268 -9.27 -21.20 1.43
C ARG A 268 -9.29 -21.08 2.94
N LEU A 269 -9.80 -19.99 3.51
CA LEU A 269 -9.99 -19.86 4.96
C LEU A 269 -11.17 -20.70 5.44
N GLN A 270 -12.18 -20.90 4.57
CA GLN A 270 -13.36 -21.72 4.87
C GLN A 270 -12.96 -23.19 4.98
N ASN A 271 -13.36 -23.85 6.07
CA ASN A 271 -12.97 -25.23 6.42
C ASN A 271 -11.47 -25.42 6.74
N SER A 272 -10.69 -24.34 6.77
CA SER A 272 -9.27 -24.42 7.10
C SER A 272 -9.05 -24.71 8.59
N VAL A 273 -7.80 -25.03 8.91
CA VAL A 273 -7.38 -25.28 10.29
C VAL A 273 -7.55 -24.06 11.22
N LEU A 274 -7.76 -22.87 10.65
CA LEU A 274 -8.03 -21.64 11.39
C LEU A 274 -9.35 -21.62 12.13
N GLU A 275 -10.38 -22.30 11.62
CA GLU A 275 -11.63 -22.43 12.37
C GLU A 275 -11.37 -23.13 13.71
N LEU A 276 -10.59 -24.22 13.67
CA LEU A 276 -10.17 -24.96 14.85
C LEU A 276 -9.28 -24.12 15.78
N ILE A 277 -8.42 -23.25 15.24
CA ILE A 277 -7.57 -22.34 16.05
C ILE A 277 -8.40 -21.23 16.70
N ASN A 278 -9.32 -20.61 15.96
CA ASN A 278 -10.21 -19.60 16.52
C ASN A 278 -11.11 -20.23 17.60
N GLU A 279 -11.56 -21.47 17.41
CA GLU A 279 -12.29 -22.26 18.39
C GLU A 279 -11.42 -22.60 19.62
N PHE A 280 -10.17 -22.99 19.40
CA PHE A 280 -9.17 -23.21 20.44
C PHE A 280 -8.93 -21.96 21.28
N ASP A 281 -8.67 -20.81 20.64
CA ASP A 281 -8.46 -19.53 21.31
C ASP A 281 -9.71 -19.15 22.09
N THR A 282 -10.89 -19.22 21.49
CA THR A 282 -12.15 -18.92 22.17
C THR A 282 -12.37 -19.81 23.40
N THR A 283 -12.06 -21.10 23.25
CA THR A 283 -12.17 -22.10 24.32
C THR A 283 -11.21 -21.79 25.47
N LEU A 284 -9.94 -21.49 25.17
CA LEU A 284 -8.97 -21.08 26.17
C LEU A 284 -9.43 -19.84 26.93
N HIS A 285 -9.84 -18.77 26.23
CA HIS A 285 -10.24 -17.52 26.87
C HIS A 285 -11.48 -17.68 27.76
N LYS A 286 -12.50 -18.40 27.29
CA LYS A 286 -13.70 -18.70 28.09
C LYS A 286 -13.35 -19.48 29.35
N ASN A 287 -12.50 -20.49 29.22
CA ASN A 287 -12.13 -21.34 30.36
C ASN A 287 -11.15 -20.66 31.32
N TYR A 288 -10.22 -19.81 30.85
CA TYR A 288 -9.43 -18.96 31.73
C TYR A 288 -10.33 -18.06 32.60
N ALA A 289 -11.33 -17.42 32.00
CA ALA A 289 -12.28 -16.60 32.75
C ALA A 289 -13.04 -17.42 33.80
N ARG A 290 -13.52 -18.62 33.46
CA ARG A 290 -14.20 -19.53 34.41
C ARG A 290 -13.27 -19.97 35.55
N TYR A 291 -12.02 -20.30 35.25
CA TYR A 291 -11.01 -20.70 36.25
C TYR A 291 -10.76 -19.58 37.27
N PHE A 292 -10.51 -18.35 36.81
CA PHE A 292 -10.29 -17.21 37.70
C PHE A 292 -11.55 -16.81 38.48
N ASN A 293 -12.74 -17.21 38.01
CA ASN A 293 -14.01 -17.05 38.71
C ASN A 293 -14.37 -18.24 39.64
N GLY A 294 -13.43 -19.17 39.89
CA GLY A 294 -13.56 -20.19 40.94
C GLY A 294 -14.05 -21.57 40.49
N ASP A 295 -14.22 -21.81 39.19
CA ASP A 295 -14.57 -23.13 38.67
C ASP A 295 -13.33 -24.05 38.63
N LYS A 296 -13.32 -25.07 39.50
CA LYS A 296 -12.18 -25.99 39.66
C LYS A 296 -12.19 -27.15 38.65
N ASN A 297 -13.31 -27.43 37.98
CA ASN A 297 -13.42 -28.55 37.02
C ASN A 297 -12.97 -28.17 35.61
N VAL A 298 -12.93 -26.86 35.33
CA VAL A 298 -12.48 -26.24 34.09
C VAL A 298 -11.17 -26.79 33.55
N LYS A 299 -10.20 -27.12 34.41
CA LYS A 299 -8.88 -27.58 33.98
C LYS A 299 -8.96 -28.86 33.14
N ASN A 300 -9.72 -29.85 33.61
CA ASN A 300 -9.83 -31.15 32.95
C ASN A 300 -10.72 -31.08 31.70
N GLU A 301 -11.82 -30.31 31.76
CA GLU A 301 -12.67 -30.02 30.59
C GLU A 301 -11.86 -29.35 29.48
N THR A 302 -11.08 -28.33 29.83
CA THR A 302 -10.23 -27.60 28.87
C THR A 302 -9.22 -28.55 28.24
N LEU A 303 -8.48 -29.32 29.04
CA LEU A 303 -7.48 -30.26 28.52
C LEU A 303 -8.05 -31.26 27.51
N GLN A 304 -9.27 -31.76 27.74
CA GLN A 304 -9.91 -32.67 26.80
C GLN A 304 -10.30 -31.96 25.50
N ILE A 305 -10.94 -30.79 25.59
CA ILE A 305 -11.33 -30.01 24.40
C ILE A 305 -10.09 -29.63 23.56
N LEU A 306 -8.99 -29.24 24.21
CA LEU A 306 -7.75 -28.92 23.49
C LEU A 306 -7.17 -30.15 22.78
N LYS A 307 -7.20 -31.34 23.42
CA LYS A 307 -6.76 -32.58 22.78
C LYS A 307 -7.60 -32.92 21.55
N ASP A 308 -8.91 -32.84 21.66
CA ASP A 308 -9.83 -33.14 20.55
C ASP A 308 -9.64 -32.14 19.39
N LEU A 309 -9.37 -30.87 19.71
CA LEU A 309 -9.03 -29.85 18.71
C LEU A 309 -7.70 -30.12 18.01
N PHE A 310 -6.66 -30.53 18.74
CA PHE A 310 -5.35 -30.90 18.16
C PHE A 310 -5.43 -32.18 17.31
N GLU A 311 -6.20 -33.19 17.72
CA GLU A 311 -6.41 -34.38 16.88
C GLU A 311 -7.14 -34.04 15.58
N ASN A 312 -8.15 -33.16 15.64
CA ASN A 312 -8.82 -32.65 14.44
C ASN A 312 -7.88 -31.81 13.56
N PHE A 313 -7.00 -31.02 14.17
CA PHE A 313 -5.97 -30.25 13.48
C PHE A 313 -5.06 -31.18 12.66
N ASP A 314 -4.52 -32.21 13.30
CA ASP A 314 -3.62 -33.19 12.67
C ASP A 314 -4.33 -33.99 11.57
N ASN A 315 -5.59 -34.36 11.77
CA ASN A 315 -6.38 -35.10 10.80
C ASN A 315 -6.72 -34.25 9.56
N ARG A 316 -7.04 -32.97 9.73
CA ARG A 316 -7.27 -32.06 8.59
C ARG A 316 -5.98 -31.79 7.83
N LEU A 317 -4.84 -31.64 8.51
CA LEU A 317 -3.54 -31.49 7.85
C LEU A 317 -3.13 -32.71 7.01
N LYS A 318 -3.44 -33.93 7.46
CA LYS A 318 -3.15 -35.17 6.70
C LYS A 318 -3.99 -35.33 5.43
N ASN A 319 -5.17 -34.72 5.38
CA ASN A 319 -6.14 -34.86 4.30
C ASN A 319 -6.24 -33.62 3.39
N ALA A 320 -5.34 -32.66 3.58
CA ALA A 320 -5.27 -31.36 2.91
C ALA A 320 -4.19 -31.33 1.82
#